data_AF-A0A931Y218-F1
#
_entry.id   AF-A0A931Y218-F1
#
_cell.length_a   1.000
_cell.length_b   1.000
_cell.length_c   1.000
_cell.angle_alpha   90.00
_cell.angle_beta   90.00
_cell.angle_gamma   90.00
#
_symmetry.space_group_name_H-M   'P 1'
#
loop_
_entity.id
_entity.type
_entity.pdbx_description
1 polymer ?
#
loop_
_entity_poly.entity_id
_entity_poly.type
_entity_poly.pdbx_seq_one_letter_code
_entity_poly.pdbx_strand_id
1 'polypeptide(L)'
;MADQTQRPPRYQRRYLIDPRFQLKYTGQLVGVVLAIILALGALIWRTASVATAQAALASEQAERALKEANTSSKLLMSSAQAYEDPNLAKSLGEDLAAIDREHAKNLAKVKEQRAEVEKQRRNMIMLLVAGSVLLVLVLALMGVFITHRIVGPVFRIKRLLRQVGTARFSVKQRLRKGDELEDLFETFVQMVHSLEALQKGRQKTLHATIEKAEKANVPAEVMAGLRALDAQLTLGLPIPGRAPIASGKEAK
;
A
#
# COMPACT_ATOMS: atom_id res chain seq x y z
N MET A 1 -38.59 -34.25 25.46
CA MET A 1 -38.65 -32.79 25.72
C MET A 1 -37.43 -32.14 25.08
N ALA A 2 -37.68 -31.12 24.27
CA ALA A 2 -36.80 -30.44 23.31
C ALA A 2 -35.50 -29.89 23.93
N ASP A 3 -34.36 -30.15 23.28
CA ASP A 3 -33.60 -29.19 22.43
C ASP A 3 -32.73 -28.21 23.23
N GLN A 4 -31.46 -28.58 23.39
CA GLN A 4 -30.38 -27.66 23.78
C GLN A 4 -29.45 -27.44 22.59
N THR A 5 -29.93 -26.76 21.56
CA THR A 5 -29.08 -26.18 20.51
C THR A 5 -28.38 -24.92 21.03
N GLN A 6 -27.43 -25.09 21.97
CA GLN A 6 -26.45 -24.04 22.24
C GLN A 6 -25.50 -23.95 21.03
N ARG A 7 -25.81 -23.04 20.11
CA ARG A 7 -24.92 -22.69 19.00
C ARG A 7 -23.62 -22.11 19.58
N PRO A 8 -22.43 -22.64 19.23
CA PRO A 8 -21.17 -22.11 19.75
C PRO A 8 -21.00 -20.63 19.33
N PRO A 9 -20.39 -19.79 20.18
CA PRO A 9 -20.21 -18.37 19.88
C PRO A 9 -19.38 -18.22 18.60
N ARG A 10 -19.99 -17.63 17.56
CA ARG A 10 -19.31 -17.29 16.31
C ARG A 10 -18.24 -16.23 16.62
N TYR A 11 -16.98 -16.66 16.70
CA TYR A 11 -15.84 -15.74 16.77
C TYR A 11 -15.72 -15.03 15.41
N GLN A 12 -16.44 -13.92 15.25
CA GLN A 12 -16.30 -13.08 14.08
C GLN A 12 -14.85 -12.60 14.03
N ARG A 13 -14.13 -13.01 12.97
CA ARG A 13 -12.75 -12.59 12.72
C ARG A 13 -12.79 -11.10 12.40
N ARG A 14 -12.65 -10.27 13.42
CA ARG A 14 -12.57 -8.82 13.27
C ARG A 14 -11.22 -8.49 12.63
N TYR A 15 -11.23 -8.19 11.33
CA TYR A 15 -10.02 -7.92 10.53
C TYR A 15 -9.27 -6.63 10.95
N LEU A 16 -9.90 -5.77 11.75
CA LEU A 16 -9.30 -4.57 12.31
C LEU A 16 -9.04 -4.79 13.80
N ILE A 17 -7.90 -5.38 14.14
CA ILE A 17 -7.44 -5.53 15.53
C ILE A 17 -6.83 -4.20 16.01
N ASP A 18 -6.06 -3.53 15.15
CA ASP A 18 -5.48 -2.21 15.43
C ASP A 18 -5.48 -1.32 14.17
N PRO A 19 -6.53 -0.50 13.97
CA PRO A 19 -6.69 0.31 12.76
C PRO A 19 -5.64 1.41 12.63
N ARG A 20 -5.11 1.92 13.75
CA ARG A 20 -4.12 3.02 13.73
C ARG A 20 -2.80 2.57 13.10
N PHE A 21 -2.32 1.37 13.44
CA PHE A 21 -1.10 0.81 12.87
C PHE A 21 -1.29 0.47 11.40
N GLN A 22 -2.37 -0.23 11.06
CA GLN A 22 -2.66 -0.67 9.68
C GLN A 22 -2.78 0.51 8.70
N LEU A 23 -3.51 1.56 9.10
CA LEU A 23 -3.70 2.75 8.26
C LEU A 23 -2.42 3.58 8.11
N LYS A 24 -1.57 3.65 9.14
CA LYS A 24 -0.33 4.41 9.07
C LYS A 24 0.61 3.88 7.99
N TYR A 25 0.89 2.57 8.00
CA TYR A 25 1.80 1.96 7.01
C TYR A 25 1.17 1.79 5.64
N THR A 26 -0.11 1.39 5.58
CA THR A 26 -0.83 1.31 4.30
C THR A 26 -0.93 2.69 3.65
N GLY A 27 -1.21 3.74 4.44
CA GLY A 27 -1.26 5.12 3.97
C GLY A 27 0.09 5.64 3.48
N GLN A 28 1.18 5.32 4.18
CA GLN A 28 2.54 5.63 3.72
C GLN A 28 2.86 4.95 2.37
N LEU A 29 2.53 3.66 2.24
CA LEU A 29 2.75 2.89 1.00
C LEU A 29 1.94 3.48 -0.16
N VAL A 30 0.64 3.72 0.05
CA VAL A 30 -0.24 4.32 -0.96
C VAL A 30 0.25 5.73 -1.32
N GLY A 31 0.70 6.53 -0.35
CA GLY A 31 1.24 7.87 -0.57
C GLY A 31 2.46 7.89 -1.49
N VAL A 32 3.42 6.97 -1.29
CA VAL A 32 4.60 6.83 -2.17
C VAL A 32 4.17 6.47 -3.59
N VAL A 33 3.24 5.53 -3.73
CA VAL A 33 2.75 5.10 -5.05
C VAL A 33 2.01 6.24 -5.76
N LEU A 34 1.19 7.00 -5.04
CA LEU A 34 0.51 8.18 -5.59
C LEU A 34 1.51 9.24 -6.06
N ALA A 35 2.61 9.46 -5.32
CA ALA A 35 3.66 10.37 -5.76
C ALA A 35 4.31 9.92 -7.08
N ILE A 36 4.58 8.61 -7.23
CA ILE A 36 5.11 8.03 -8.47
C ILE A 36 4.09 8.17 -9.61
N ILE A 37 2.81 7.86 -9.37
CA ILE A 37 1.73 8.02 -10.35
C ILE A 37 1.62 9.47 -10.81
N LEU A 38 1.69 10.43 -9.89
CA LEU A 38 1.65 11.85 -10.23
C LEU A 38 2.87 12.28 -11.05
N ALA A 39 4.08 11.80 -10.71
CA ALA A 39 5.28 12.10 -11.46
C ALA A 39 5.24 11.53 -12.89
N LEU A 40 4.86 10.26 -13.04
CA LEU A 40 4.70 9.61 -14.34
C LEU A 40 3.55 10.23 -15.14
N GLY A 41 2.43 10.56 -14.48
CA GLY A 41 1.30 11.25 -15.08
C GLY A 41 1.69 12.63 -15.59
N ALA A 42 2.50 13.39 -14.85
CA ALA A 42 3.03 14.68 -15.29
C ALA A 42 3.99 14.54 -16.48
N LEU A 43 4.84 13.51 -16.50
CA LEU A 43 5.72 13.21 -17.63
C LEU A 43 4.91 12.90 -18.89
N ILE A 44 3.91 12.00 -18.77
CA ILE A 44 3.01 11.63 -19.87
C ILE A 44 2.21 12.84 -20.34
N TRP A 45 1.72 13.68 -19.42
CA TRP A 45 1.05 14.92 -19.79
C TRP A 45 1.98 15.80 -20.61
N ARG A 46 3.21 16.07 -20.13
CA ARG A 46 4.17 16.90 -20.85
C ARG A 46 4.43 16.38 -22.26
N THR A 47 4.73 15.09 -22.42
CA THR A 47 5.01 14.52 -23.74
C THR A 47 3.76 14.48 -24.64
N ALA A 48 2.60 14.12 -24.10
CA ALA A 48 1.34 14.10 -24.83
C ALA A 48 0.91 15.51 -25.27
N SER A 49 1.14 16.53 -24.43
CA SER A 49 0.78 17.92 -24.76
C SER A 49 1.58 18.44 -25.96
N VAL A 50 2.86 18.09 -26.06
CA VAL A 50 3.71 18.47 -27.21
C VAL A 50 3.25 17.77 -28.49
N ALA A 51 2.94 16.48 -28.43
CA ALA A 51 2.42 15.73 -29.58
C ALA A 51 1.08 16.30 -30.08
N THR A 52 0.16 16.66 -29.17
CA THR A 52 -1.14 17.24 -29.53
C THR A 52 -1.03 18.67 -30.06
N ALA A 53 -0.07 19.46 -29.55
CA ALA A 53 0.15 20.82 -30.03
C ALA A 53 0.65 20.84 -31.47
N GLN A 54 1.51 19.89 -31.85
CA GLN A 54 1.95 19.74 -33.25
C GLN A 54 0.81 19.37 -34.19
N ALA A 55 -0.08 18.46 -33.79
CA ALA A 55 -1.27 18.10 -34.55
C ALA A 55 -2.27 19.28 -34.67
N ALA A 56 -2.35 20.11 -33.63
CA ALA A 56 -3.18 21.32 -33.66
C ALA A 56 -2.63 22.35 -34.65
N LEU A 57 -1.34 22.69 -34.55
CA LEU A 57 -0.69 23.67 -35.41
C LEU A 57 -0.68 23.24 -36.89
N ALA A 58 -0.43 21.96 -37.18
CA ALA A 58 -0.45 21.45 -38.55
C ALA A 58 -1.82 21.60 -39.23
N SER A 59 -2.90 21.36 -38.50
CA SER A 59 -4.26 21.53 -39.03
C SER A 59 -4.66 23.00 -39.15
N GLU A 60 -4.18 23.87 -38.27
CA GLU A 60 -4.42 25.30 -38.39
C GLU A 60 -3.64 25.89 -39.58
N GLN A 61 -2.39 25.45 -39.79
CA GLN A 61 -1.60 25.78 -40.97
C GLN A 61 -2.27 25.30 -42.26
N ALA A 62 -2.81 24.08 -42.28
CA ALA A 62 -3.56 23.56 -43.42
C ALA A 62 -4.83 24.39 -43.72
N GLU A 63 -5.57 24.83 -42.70
CA GLU A 63 -6.74 25.70 -42.87
C GLU A 63 -6.36 27.12 -43.36
N ARG A 64 -5.27 27.69 -42.84
CA ARG A 64 -4.78 29.02 -43.27
C ARG A 64 -4.27 28.99 -44.71
N ALA A 65 -3.47 28.00 -45.07
CA ALA A 65 -2.99 27.79 -46.43
C ALA A 65 -4.17 27.66 -47.42
N LEU A 66 -5.29 27.04 -46.99
CA LEU A 66 -6.50 26.94 -47.80
C LEU A 66 -7.23 28.28 -47.97
N LYS A 67 -7.29 29.10 -46.93
CA LYS A 67 -7.87 30.45 -47.04
C LYS A 67 -7.03 31.32 -47.97
N GLU A 68 -5.71 31.26 -47.82
CA GLU A 68 -4.75 32.00 -48.65
C GLU A 68 -4.79 31.52 -50.11
N ALA A 69 -4.81 30.20 -50.35
CA ALA A 69 -4.97 29.62 -51.67
C ALA A 69 -6.29 30.05 -52.31
N ASN A 70 -7.41 30.02 -51.58
CA ASN A 70 -8.70 30.49 -52.09
C ASN A 70 -8.70 31.97 -52.46
N THR A 71 -8.07 32.83 -51.63
CA THR A 71 -7.94 34.27 -51.96
C THR A 71 -7.07 34.49 -53.19
N SER A 72 -5.96 33.76 -53.30
CA SER A 72 -5.05 33.83 -54.45
C SER A 72 -5.71 33.29 -55.74
N SER A 73 -6.46 32.19 -55.67
CA SER A 73 -7.24 31.66 -56.79
C SER A 73 -8.29 32.65 -57.28
N LYS A 74 -9.02 33.31 -56.36
CA LYS A 74 -9.99 34.34 -56.73
C LYS A 74 -9.34 35.52 -57.44
N LEU A 75 -8.17 35.95 -56.97
CA LEU A 75 -7.40 37.01 -57.61
C LEU A 75 -6.92 36.59 -59.00
N LEU A 76 -6.34 35.38 -59.14
CA LEU A 76 -5.90 34.82 -60.42
C LEU A 76 -7.06 34.72 -61.42
N MET A 77 -8.22 34.25 -60.97
CA MET A 77 -9.41 34.15 -61.80
C MET A 77 -9.91 35.53 -62.24
N SER A 78 -9.91 36.52 -61.32
CA SER A 78 -10.29 37.89 -61.65
C SER A 78 -9.31 38.57 -62.61
N SER A 79 -8.00 38.27 -62.50
CA SER A 79 -7.00 38.77 -63.44
C SER A 79 -7.10 38.07 -64.80
N ALA A 80 -7.35 36.76 -64.82
CA ALA A 80 -7.51 36.00 -66.06
C ALA A 80 -8.76 36.43 -66.84
N GLN A 81 -9.83 36.83 -66.15
CA GLN A 81 -11.01 37.42 -66.80
C GLN A 81 -10.74 38.81 -67.40
N ALA A 82 -9.72 39.53 -66.93
CA ALA A 82 -9.32 40.82 -67.47
C ALA A 82 -8.50 40.69 -68.77
N TYR A 83 -7.86 39.54 -69.01
CA TYR A 83 -7.30 39.18 -70.30
C TYR A 83 -8.40 38.47 -71.09
N GLU A 84 -8.95 39.07 -72.15
CA GLU A 84 -10.06 38.52 -72.95
C GLU A 84 -9.69 37.24 -73.77
N ASP A 85 -8.81 36.37 -73.24
CA ASP A 85 -8.41 35.10 -73.85
C ASP A 85 -9.25 33.93 -73.27
N PRO A 86 -10.18 33.35 -74.05
CA PRO A 86 -11.07 32.28 -73.59
C PRO A 86 -10.34 30.99 -73.24
N ASN A 87 -9.18 30.72 -73.84
CA ASN A 87 -8.44 29.48 -73.63
C ASN A 87 -7.66 29.50 -72.31
N LEU A 88 -7.07 30.65 -71.96
CA LEU A 88 -6.35 30.84 -70.70
C LEU A 88 -7.30 30.74 -69.49
N ALA A 89 -8.48 31.36 -69.57
CA ALA A 89 -9.49 31.27 -68.51
C ALA A 89 -9.95 29.82 -68.27
N LYS A 90 -10.00 29.00 -69.33
CA LYS A 90 -10.40 27.60 -69.27
C LYS A 90 -9.35 26.72 -68.58
N SER A 91 -8.09 26.83 -68.98
CA SER A 91 -7.01 26.02 -68.37
C SER A 91 -6.78 26.40 -66.91
N LEU A 92 -6.77 27.71 -66.58
CA LEU A 92 -6.70 28.16 -65.19
C LEU A 92 -7.87 27.63 -64.36
N GLY A 93 -9.09 27.65 -64.91
CA GLY A 93 -10.27 27.12 -64.22
C GLY A 93 -10.17 25.62 -63.93
N GLU A 94 -9.63 24.83 -64.86
CA GLU A 94 -9.40 23.39 -64.66
C GLU A 94 -8.34 23.11 -63.58
N ASP A 95 -7.20 23.82 -63.62
CA ASP A 95 -6.13 23.66 -62.63
C ASP A 95 -6.58 24.08 -61.22
N LEU A 96 -7.27 25.22 -61.10
CA LEU A 96 -7.84 25.69 -59.84
C LEU A 96 -8.85 24.68 -59.29
N ALA A 97 -9.71 24.11 -60.14
CA ALA A 97 -10.67 23.09 -59.73
C ALA A 97 -10.01 21.76 -59.34
N ALA A 98 -8.83 21.43 -59.88
CA ALA A 98 -8.05 20.27 -59.46
C ALA A 98 -7.42 20.50 -58.08
N ILE A 99 -6.82 21.67 -57.87
CA ILE A 99 -6.22 22.12 -56.60
C ILE A 99 -7.26 22.17 -55.48
N ASP A 100 -8.44 22.78 -55.73
CA ASP A 100 -9.53 22.86 -54.76
C ASP A 100 -10.02 21.46 -54.34
N ARG A 101 -10.11 20.52 -55.29
CA ARG A 101 -10.48 19.11 -55.01
C ARG A 101 -9.44 18.40 -54.15
N GLU A 102 -8.15 18.65 -54.39
CA GLU A 102 -7.08 18.04 -53.60
C GLU A 102 -7.06 18.60 -52.17
N HIS A 103 -7.18 19.92 -52.01
CA HIS A 103 -7.21 20.55 -50.70
C HIS A 103 -8.47 20.18 -49.89
N ALA A 104 -9.64 20.08 -50.53
CA ALA A 104 -10.85 19.62 -49.86
C ALA A 104 -10.70 18.19 -49.31
N LYS A 105 -10.06 17.29 -50.07
CA LYS A 105 -9.72 15.93 -49.61
C LYS A 105 -8.72 15.95 -48.46
N ASN A 106 -7.68 16.77 -48.55
CA ASN A 106 -6.66 16.88 -47.51
C ASN A 106 -7.24 17.43 -46.20
N LEU A 107 -8.13 18.42 -46.27
CA LEU A 107 -8.79 18.99 -45.08
C LEU A 107 -9.76 18.01 -44.43
N ALA A 108 -10.50 17.23 -45.23
CA ALA A 108 -11.33 16.14 -44.71
C ALA A 108 -10.48 15.09 -43.95
N LYS A 109 -9.36 14.66 -44.53
CA LYS A 109 -8.42 13.74 -43.87
C LYS A 109 -7.82 14.31 -42.59
N VAL A 110 -7.42 15.58 -42.56
CA VAL A 110 -6.86 16.23 -41.38
C VAL A 110 -7.88 16.34 -40.25
N LYS A 111 -9.14 16.67 -40.57
CA LYS A 111 -10.24 16.69 -39.57
C LYS A 111 -10.53 15.31 -39.00
N GLU A 112 -10.56 14.29 -39.86
CA GLU A 112 -10.75 12.90 -39.43
C GLU A 112 -9.58 12.42 -38.55
N GLN A 113 -8.34 12.68 -38.95
CA GLN A 113 -7.16 12.39 -38.14
C GLN A 113 -7.20 13.10 -36.78
N ARG A 114 -7.59 14.38 -36.72
CA ARG A 114 -7.76 15.10 -35.44
C ARG A 114 -8.78 14.44 -34.53
N ALA A 115 -9.96 14.09 -35.06
CA ALA A 115 -11.01 13.44 -34.27
C ALA A 115 -10.55 12.09 -33.70
N GLU A 116 -9.80 11.32 -34.49
CA GLU A 116 -9.23 10.05 -34.05
C GLU A 116 -8.12 10.26 -32.99
N VAL A 117 -7.25 11.26 -33.15
CA VAL A 117 -6.22 11.63 -32.15
C VAL A 117 -6.86 12.08 -30.83
N GLU A 118 -7.94 12.86 -30.87
CA GLU A 118 -8.66 13.28 -29.67
C GLU A 118 -9.33 12.09 -28.96
N LYS A 119 -9.92 11.18 -29.72
CA LYS A 119 -10.53 9.96 -29.19
C LYS A 119 -9.48 9.04 -28.56
N GLN A 120 -8.35 8.84 -29.24
CA GLN A 120 -7.20 8.08 -28.73
C GLN A 120 -6.66 8.72 -27.45
N ARG A 121 -6.52 10.04 -27.41
CA ARG A 121 -6.10 10.79 -26.22
C ARG A 121 -7.07 10.59 -25.05
N ARG A 122 -8.38 10.69 -25.29
CA ARG A 122 -9.40 10.48 -24.24
C ARG A 122 -9.37 9.05 -23.72
N ASN A 123 -9.27 8.06 -24.60
CA ASN A 123 -9.19 6.66 -24.22
C ASN A 123 -7.90 6.36 -23.43
N MET A 124 -6.77 6.91 -23.87
CA MET A 124 -5.49 6.81 -23.16
C MET A 124 -5.58 7.38 -21.74
N ILE A 125 -6.16 8.58 -21.57
CA ILE A 125 -6.35 9.20 -20.25
C ILE A 125 -7.30 8.36 -19.39
N MET A 126 -8.42 7.89 -19.93
CA MET A 126 -9.36 7.05 -19.19
C MET A 126 -8.71 5.75 -18.71
N LEU A 127 -7.95 5.08 -19.58
CA LEU A 127 -7.22 3.85 -19.22
C LEU A 127 -6.15 4.12 -18.16
N LEU A 128 -5.41 5.22 -18.27
CA LEU A 128 -4.40 5.61 -17.30
C LEU A 128 -5.03 5.89 -15.92
N VAL A 129 -6.10 6.67 -15.88
CA VAL A 129 -6.82 6.99 -14.63
C VAL A 129 -7.44 5.72 -14.03
N ALA A 130 -8.15 4.93 -14.83
CA ALA A 130 -8.77 3.68 -14.37
C ALA A 130 -7.72 2.69 -13.84
N GLY A 131 -6.61 2.52 -14.57
CA GLY A 131 -5.50 1.68 -14.14
C GLY A 131 -4.83 2.16 -12.86
N SER A 132 -4.66 3.48 -12.70
CA SER A 132 -4.09 4.09 -11.50
C SER A 132 -4.99 3.89 -10.28
N VAL A 133 -6.30 4.12 -10.43
CA VAL A 133 -7.28 3.89 -9.37
C VAL A 133 -7.31 2.41 -8.97
N LEU A 134 -7.33 1.50 -9.95
CA LEU A 134 -7.28 0.06 -9.71
C LEU A 134 -6.00 -0.33 -8.97
N LEU A 135 -4.84 0.17 -9.39
CA LEU A 135 -3.55 -0.10 -8.75
C LEU A 135 -3.55 0.35 -7.29
N VAL A 136 -4.01 1.58 -7.02
CA VAL A 136 -4.11 2.12 -5.65
C VAL A 136 -5.04 1.25 -4.80
N LEU A 137 -6.20 0.84 -5.33
CA LEU A 137 -7.14 -0.03 -4.63
C LEU A 137 -6.51 -1.40 -4.31
N VAL A 138 -5.86 -2.03 -5.27
CA VAL A 138 -5.17 -3.32 -5.08
C VAL A 138 -4.09 -3.20 -4.00
N LEU A 139 -3.26 -2.15 -4.06
CA LEU A 139 -2.20 -1.93 -3.07
C LEU A 139 -2.75 -1.59 -1.69
N ALA A 140 -3.84 -0.83 -1.59
CA ALA A 140 -4.50 -0.57 -0.32
C ALA A 140 -5.05 -1.84 0.31
N LEU A 141 -5.76 -2.67 -0.48
CA LEU A 141 -6.28 -3.96 -0.03
C LEU A 141 -5.15 -4.92 0.39
N MET A 142 -4.09 -4.98 -0.41
CA MET A 142 -2.90 -5.80 -0.12
C MET A 142 -2.19 -5.33 1.15
N GLY A 143 -2.01 -4.02 1.32
CA GLY A 143 -1.40 -3.43 2.51
C GLY A 143 -2.17 -3.75 3.78
N VAL A 144 -3.51 -3.64 3.74
CA VAL A 144 -4.36 -4.05 4.87
C VAL A 144 -4.24 -5.55 5.14
N PHE A 145 -4.25 -6.38 4.09
CA PHE A 145 -4.15 -7.84 4.23
C PHE A 145 -2.83 -8.27 4.87
N ILE A 146 -1.70 -7.75 4.40
CA ILE A 146 -0.36 -8.03 4.95
C ILE A 146 -0.29 -7.54 6.40
N THR A 147 -0.71 -6.31 6.67
CA THR A 147 -0.58 -5.74 8.02
C THR A 147 -1.45 -6.48 9.04
N HIS A 148 -2.59 -7.03 8.63
CA HIS A 148 -3.42 -7.87 9.51
C HIS A 148 -2.70 -9.16 9.94
N ARG A 149 -1.92 -9.79 9.06
CA ARG A 149 -1.14 -11.00 9.39
C ARG A 149 0.00 -10.74 10.38
N ILE A 150 0.42 -9.49 10.54
CA ILE A 150 1.52 -9.10 11.44
C ILE A 150 0.97 -8.59 12.79
N VAL A 151 0.02 -7.65 12.76
CA VAL A 151 -0.43 -6.92 13.96
C VAL A 151 -1.04 -7.85 15.03
N GLY A 152 -1.83 -8.84 14.60
CA GLY A 152 -2.47 -9.78 15.52
C GLY A 152 -1.45 -10.55 16.37
N PRO A 153 -0.50 -11.27 15.74
CA PRO A 153 0.58 -11.94 16.44
C PRO A 153 1.46 -11.01 17.28
N VAL A 154 1.83 -9.83 16.79
CA VAL A 154 2.66 -8.87 17.54
C VAL A 154 2.00 -8.53 18.89
N PHE A 155 0.69 -8.25 18.89
CA PHE A 155 -0.01 -7.90 20.13
C PHE A 155 -0.02 -9.06 21.13
N ARG A 156 -0.16 -10.31 20.65
CA ARG A 156 -0.09 -11.51 21.50
C ARG A 156 1.30 -11.72 22.07
N ILE A 157 2.33 -11.62 21.24
CA ILE A 157 3.74 -11.75 21.67
C ILE A 157 4.06 -10.68 22.72
N LYS A 158 3.67 -9.43 22.50
CA LYS A 158 3.85 -8.34 23.48
C LYS A 158 3.20 -8.65 24.83
N ARG A 159 2.00 -9.23 24.83
CA ARG A 159 1.31 -9.65 26.07
C ARG A 159 2.06 -10.78 26.78
N LEU A 160 2.54 -11.78 26.04
CA LEU A 160 3.32 -12.89 26.61
C LEU A 160 4.68 -12.43 27.13
N LEU A 161 5.38 -11.56 26.41
CA LEU A 161 6.64 -10.95 26.88
C LEU A 161 6.46 -10.24 28.22
N ARG A 162 5.35 -9.50 28.41
CA ARG A 162 5.04 -8.86 29.68
C ARG A 162 4.78 -9.87 30.80
N GLN A 163 4.20 -11.04 30.50
CA GLN A 163 4.00 -12.12 31.49
C GLN A 163 5.33 -12.78 31.87
N VAL A 164 6.16 -13.10 30.88
CA VAL A 164 7.51 -13.66 31.08
C VAL A 164 8.37 -12.70 31.91
N GLY A 165 8.26 -11.39 31.67
CA GLY A 165 8.91 -10.35 32.47
C GLY A 165 8.48 -10.33 33.95
N THR A 166 7.32 -10.90 34.28
CA THR A 166 6.84 -11.08 35.67
C THR A 166 7.14 -12.49 36.22
N ALA A 167 8.12 -13.20 35.65
CA ALA A 167 8.48 -14.57 36.00
C ALA A 167 7.33 -15.60 35.90
N ARG A 168 6.31 -15.31 35.09
CA ARG A 168 5.21 -16.24 34.79
C ARG A 168 5.50 -16.91 33.45
N PHE A 169 6.08 -18.11 33.49
CA PHE A 169 6.50 -18.85 32.30
C PHE A 169 5.44 -19.80 31.71
N SER A 170 4.16 -19.66 32.10
CA SER A 170 3.09 -20.52 31.60
C SER A 170 2.62 -20.09 30.20
N VAL A 171 3.02 -20.83 29.16
CA VAL A 171 2.52 -20.63 27.80
C VAL A 171 1.56 -21.76 27.43
N LYS A 172 0.25 -21.51 27.60
CA LYS A 172 -0.82 -22.42 27.11
C LYS A 172 -1.36 -22.04 25.73
N GLN A 173 -0.92 -20.91 25.18
CA GLN A 173 -1.49 -20.34 23.96
C GLN A 173 -0.65 -20.72 22.74
N ARG A 174 -1.33 -21.04 21.63
CA ARG A 174 -0.70 -21.22 20.31
C ARG A 174 -1.02 -20.02 19.42
N LEU A 175 -0.07 -19.65 18.56
CA LEU A 175 -0.33 -18.71 17.48
C LEU A 175 -1.18 -19.37 16.38
N ARG A 176 -1.85 -18.56 15.58
CA ARG A 176 -2.59 -19.04 14.42
C ARG A 176 -1.56 -19.44 13.35
N LYS A 177 -1.73 -20.63 12.76
CA LYS A 177 -0.88 -21.12 11.67
C LYS A 177 -1.01 -20.25 10.41
N GLY A 178 0.10 -19.96 9.75
CA GLY A 178 0.20 -19.20 8.51
C GLY A 178 0.31 -17.68 8.67
N ASP A 179 0.64 -17.20 9.86
CA ASP A 179 0.98 -15.79 10.11
C ASP A 179 2.50 -15.59 9.93
N GLU A 180 2.94 -14.41 9.48
CA GLU A 180 4.36 -14.11 9.19
C GLU A 180 5.29 -14.23 10.41
N LEU A 181 4.73 -14.27 11.62
CA LEU A 181 5.46 -14.34 12.88
C LEU A 181 5.37 -15.70 13.56
N GLU A 182 4.97 -16.75 12.83
CA GLU A 182 4.90 -18.12 13.33
C GLU A 182 6.26 -18.63 13.82
N ASP A 183 7.31 -18.56 13.00
CA ASP A 183 8.66 -19.01 13.37
C ASP A 183 9.24 -18.25 14.56
N LEU A 184 9.01 -16.92 14.60
CA LEU A 184 9.40 -16.08 15.73
C LEU A 184 8.67 -16.52 17.01
N PHE A 185 7.38 -16.84 16.91
CA PHE A 185 6.59 -17.29 18.03
C PHE A 185 7.06 -18.66 18.53
N GLU A 186 7.34 -19.61 17.65
CA GLU A 186 7.88 -20.92 18.03
C GLU A 186 9.21 -20.79 18.77
N THR A 187 10.13 -19.98 18.22
CA THR A 187 11.43 -19.67 18.85
C THR A 187 11.24 -19.02 20.22
N PHE A 188 10.29 -18.08 20.34
CA PHE A 188 9.95 -17.45 21.61
C PHE A 188 9.40 -18.46 22.63
N VAL A 189 8.51 -19.36 22.22
CA VAL A 189 7.99 -20.42 23.09
C VAL A 189 9.10 -21.33 23.59
N GLN A 190 10.04 -21.71 22.71
CA GLN A 190 11.20 -22.51 23.09
C GLN A 190 12.06 -21.79 24.14
N MET A 191 12.29 -20.47 23.99
CA MET A 191 12.98 -19.67 25.00
C MET A 191 12.24 -19.71 26.35
N VAL A 192 10.91 -19.54 26.36
CA VAL A 192 10.12 -19.57 27.61
C VAL A 192 10.19 -20.93 28.30
N HIS A 193 10.13 -22.03 27.54
CA HIS A 193 10.31 -23.37 28.10
C HIS A 193 11.69 -23.57 28.72
N SER A 194 12.75 -23.05 28.08
CA SER A 194 14.11 -23.09 28.64
C SER A 194 14.23 -22.29 29.93
N LEU A 195 13.61 -21.10 30.01
CA LEU A 195 13.57 -20.30 31.24
C LEU A 195 12.80 -21.00 32.36
N GLU A 196 11.66 -21.62 32.04
CA GLU A 196 10.87 -22.40 32.99
C GLU A 196 11.68 -23.59 33.53
N ALA A 197 12.37 -24.32 32.65
CA ALA A 197 13.23 -25.43 33.03
C ALA A 197 14.39 -24.99 33.93
N LEU A 198 15.04 -23.86 33.61
CA LEU A 198 16.09 -23.27 34.44
C LEU A 198 15.57 -22.86 35.83
N GLN A 199 14.40 -22.22 35.92
CA GLN A 199 13.80 -21.86 37.22
C GLN A 199 13.48 -23.10 38.05
N LYS A 200 12.83 -24.11 37.45
CA LYS A 200 12.50 -25.37 38.12
C LYS A 200 13.77 -26.10 38.61
N GLY A 201 14.83 -26.10 37.81
CA GLY A 201 16.13 -26.67 38.18
C GLY A 201 16.73 -25.96 39.40
N ARG A 202 16.77 -24.62 39.39
CA ARG A 202 17.25 -23.82 40.52
C ARG A 202 16.44 -24.05 41.79
N GLN A 203 15.11 -24.11 41.68
CA GLN A 203 14.23 -24.35 42.81
C GLN A 203 14.46 -25.74 43.43
N LYS A 204 14.63 -26.79 42.61
CA LYS A 204 14.97 -28.14 43.11
C LYS A 204 16.29 -28.15 43.87
N THR A 205 17.32 -27.48 43.35
CA THR A 205 18.61 -27.36 44.04
C THR A 205 18.48 -26.62 45.37
N LEU A 206 17.66 -25.56 45.41
CA LEU A 206 17.39 -24.80 46.63
C LEU A 206 16.68 -25.67 47.67
N HIS A 207 15.62 -26.38 47.29
CA HIS A 207 14.90 -27.30 48.18
C HIS A 207 15.83 -28.38 48.77
N ALA A 208 16.67 -29.00 47.94
CA ALA A 208 17.64 -29.99 48.40
C ALA A 208 18.69 -29.40 49.36
N THR A 209 19.07 -28.14 49.15
CA THR A 209 19.99 -27.41 50.03
C THR A 209 19.35 -27.10 51.38
N ILE A 210 18.08 -26.65 51.37
CA ILE A 210 17.29 -26.41 52.58
C ILE A 210 17.20 -27.70 53.41
N GLU A 211 16.87 -28.84 52.79
CA GLU A 211 16.78 -30.12 53.49
C GLU A 211 18.11 -30.54 54.14
N LYS A 212 19.24 -30.33 53.45
CA LYS A 212 20.58 -30.60 54.01
C LYS A 212 20.94 -29.65 55.15
N ALA A 213 20.59 -28.36 55.03
CA ALA A 213 20.84 -27.36 56.05
C ALA A 213 20.02 -27.62 57.33
N GLU A 214 18.78 -28.11 57.19
CA GLU A 214 17.95 -28.55 58.32
C GLU A 214 18.60 -29.71 59.07
N LYS A 215 19.10 -30.74 58.35
CA LYS A 215 19.81 -31.88 58.96
C LYS A 215 21.12 -31.49 59.65
N ALA A 216 21.74 -30.39 59.20
CA ALA A 216 23.00 -29.88 59.75
C ALA A 216 22.83 -28.87 60.89
N ASN A 217 21.60 -28.60 61.36
CA ASN A 217 21.31 -27.62 62.42
C ASN A 217 21.92 -26.22 62.17
N VAL A 218 21.81 -25.75 60.92
CA VAL A 218 22.28 -24.40 60.53
C VAL A 218 21.51 -23.32 61.32
N PRO A 219 22.15 -22.19 61.71
CA PRO A 219 21.50 -21.12 62.46
C PRO A 219 20.15 -20.66 61.88
N ALA A 220 19.20 -20.39 62.77
CA ALA A 220 17.81 -20.05 62.41
C ALA A 220 17.70 -18.84 61.46
N GLU A 221 18.60 -17.88 61.58
CA GLU A 221 18.67 -16.70 60.70
C GLU A 221 18.95 -17.08 59.23
N VAL A 222 19.91 -17.98 59.02
CA VAL A 222 20.27 -18.47 57.67
C VAL A 222 19.13 -19.31 57.09
N MET A 223 18.49 -20.14 57.92
CA MET A 223 17.31 -20.92 57.52
C MET A 223 16.12 -20.03 57.13
N ALA A 224 15.89 -18.94 57.85
CA ALA A 224 14.88 -17.96 57.50
C ALA A 224 15.17 -17.29 56.15
N GLY A 225 16.43 -16.95 55.88
CA GLY A 225 16.88 -16.42 54.59
C GLY A 225 16.64 -17.37 53.40
N LEU A 226 16.97 -18.67 53.58
CA LEU A 226 16.75 -19.68 52.53
C LEU A 226 15.25 -19.90 52.23
N ARG A 227 14.40 -19.96 53.27
CA ARG A 227 12.95 -20.09 53.10
C ARG A 227 12.33 -18.83 52.47
N ALA A 228 12.84 -17.65 52.81
CA ALA A 228 12.42 -16.40 52.18
C ALA A 228 12.77 -16.38 50.67
N LEU A 229 13.96 -16.85 50.30
CA LEU A 229 14.37 -16.97 48.90
C LEU A 229 13.48 -17.95 48.13
N ASP A 230 13.15 -19.10 48.72
CA ASP A 230 12.26 -20.08 48.10
C ASP A 230 10.84 -19.53 47.88
N ALA A 231 10.31 -18.82 48.88
CA ALA A 231 9.03 -18.13 48.76
C ALA A 231 9.04 -17.07 47.65
N GLN A 232 10.13 -16.29 47.51
CA GLN A 232 10.29 -15.30 46.43
C GLN A 232 10.26 -15.95 45.04
N LEU A 233 10.97 -17.07 44.87
CA LEU A 233 11.01 -17.81 43.60
C LEU A 233 9.66 -18.45 43.26
N THR A 234 8.85 -18.79 44.27
CA THR A 234 7.54 -19.45 44.10
C THR A 234 6.41 -18.46 43.82
N LEU A 235 6.39 -17.31 44.49
CA LEU A 235 5.34 -16.29 44.32
C LEU A 235 5.50 -15.41 43.07
N GLY A 236 6.65 -15.47 42.39
CA GLY A 236 6.93 -14.66 41.21
C GLY A 236 6.88 -13.15 41.48
N LEU A 237 7.16 -12.74 42.72
CA LEU A 237 7.05 -11.35 43.19
C LEU A 237 8.38 -10.59 43.08
N PRO A 238 8.34 -9.25 42.98
CA PRO A 238 9.51 -8.43 42.71
C PRO A 238 10.51 -8.51 43.85
N ILE A 239 11.79 -8.60 43.46
CA ILE A 239 12.94 -8.50 44.37
C ILE A 239 12.80 -7.20 45.19
N PRO A 240 12.88 -7.25 46.53
CA PRO A 240 12.88 -6.03 47.34
C PRO A 240 14.06 -5.14 46.91
N GLY A 241 13.74 -3.91 46.47
CA GLY A 241 14.72 -2.94 45.96
C GLY A 241 14.65 -2.65 44.44
N ARG A 242 13.83 -3.36 43.67
CA ARG A 242 13.61 -3.04 42.24
C ARG A 242 12.20 -2.49 42.03
N ALA A 243 12.10 -1.20 41.70
CA ALA A 243 10.82 -0.56 41.42
C ALA A 243 10.03 -1.35 40.35
N PRO A 244 8.70 -1.52 40.52
CA PRO A 244 7.89 -2.15 39.50
C PRO A 244 8.03 -1.35 38.21
N ILE A 245 8.32 -2.02 37.09
CA ILE A 245 8.42 -1.38 35.78
C ILE A 245 7.05 -0.75 35.53
N ALA A 246 6.99 0.58 35.62
CA ALA A 246 5.75 1.34 35.50
C ALA A 246 5.05 0.90 34.21
N SER A 247 3.86 0.34 34.36
CA SER A 247 2.94 0.14 33.25
C SER A 247 2.62 1.54 32.71
N GLY A 248 3.34 1.96 31.67
CA GLY A 248 3.10 3.22 30.99
C GLY A 248 1.61 3.39 30.72
N LYS A 249 1.05 4.50 31.22
CA LYS A 249 -0.30 4.96 30.92
C LYS A 249 -0.52 4.84 29.41
N GLU A 250 -1.40 3.94 29.00
CA GLU A 250 -1.95 3.98 27.65
C GLU A 250 -2.85 5.22 27.58
N ALA A 251 -2.36 6.23 26.86
CA ALA A 251 -3.18 7.31 26.35
C ALA A 251 -4.22 6.75 25.38
N LYS A 252 -5.44 7.27 25.52
CA LYS A 252 -6.66 6.95 24.79
C LYS A 252 -6.51 7.07 23.26
#